data_AF-A0A1S8WNU8-F1
#
_entry.id   AF-A0A1S8WNU8-F1
#
_cell.length_a   1.000
_cell.length_b   1.000
_cell.length_c   1.000
_cell.angle_alpha   90.00
_cell.angle_beta   90.00
_cell.angle_gamma   90.00
#
_symmetry.space_group_name_H-M   'P 1'
#
loop_
_entity.id
_entity.type
_entity.pdbx_description
1 polymer ?
#
loop_
_entity_poly.entity_id
_entity_poly.type
_entity_poly.pdbx_seq_one_letter_code
_entity_poly.pdbx_strand_id
1 'polypeptide(L)'
;KLDNVQDIMDDIAEQREIAQEISDAISNPATFGLEIDDDELARELEALQAEDLERQMLDVGPLPDVPSIPSHEIAGPSTVKPQADTSEKDLEELMAWAE
;
A
#
# COMPACT_ATOMS: atom_id res chain seq x y z
N LYS A 1 47.56 -33.77 17.04
CA LYS A 1 47.41 -32.34 16.62
C LYS A 1 46.54 -32.19 15.37
N LEU A 2 46.21 -33.28 14.68
CA LEU A 2 45.20 -33.27 13.61
C LEU A 2 43.78 -33.31 14.18
N ASP A 3 43.60 -34.00 15.30
CA ASP A 3 42.31 -34.16 16.01
C ASP A 3 41.68 -32.81 16.37
N ASN A 4 42.51 -31.86 16.80
CA ASN A 4 42.06 -30.53 17.21
C ASN A 4 41.50 -29.68 16.05
N VAL A 5 41.93 -29.92 14.80
CA VAL A 5 41.40 -29.22 13.64
C VAL A 5 40.06 -29.82 13.23
N GLN A 6 39.90 -31.14 13.38
CA GLN A 6 38.64 -31.81 13.10
C GLN A 6 37.57 -31.40 14.12
N ASP A 7 37.90 -31.37 15.42
CA ASP A 7 37.01 -30.87 16.46
C ASP A 7 36.55 -29.43 16.17
N ILE A 8 37.47 -28.54 15.78
CA ILE A 8 37.13 -27.15 15.44
C ILE A 8 36.28 -27.06 14.16
N MET A 9 36.49 -27.93 13.17
CA MET A 9 35.66 -27.95 11.96
C MET A 9 34.23 -28.42 12.26
N ASP A 10 34.09 -29.37 13.18
CA ASP A 10 32.79 -29.86 13.63
C ASP A 10 32.06 -28.75 14.44
N ASP A 11 32.76 -28.05 15.35
CA ASP A 11 32.22 -26.89 16.08
C ASP A 11 31.78 -25.75 15.14
N ILE A 12 32.53 -25.51 14.05
CA ILE A 12 32.19 -24.49 13.04
C ILE A 12 30.93 -24.89 12.26
N ALA A 13 30.76 -26.18 11.96
CA ALA A 13 29.58 -26.67 11.27
C ALA A 13 28.33 -26.50 12.14
N GLU A 14 28.42 -26.88 13.42
CA GLU A 14 27.34 -26.73 14.40
C GLU A 14 26.95 -25.24 14.59
N GLN A 15 27.94 -24.35 14.74
CA GLN A 15 27.66 -22.91 14.86
C GLN A 15 27.04 -22.30 13.60
N ARG A 16 27.37 -22.81 12.42
CA ARG A 16 26.74 -22.36 11.16
C ARG A 16 25.28 -22.78 11.09
N GLU A 17 24.96 -23.98 11.54
CA GLU A 17 23.59 -24.47 11.63
C GLU A 17 22.77 -23.63 12.62
N ILE A 18 23.30 -23.39 13.82
CA ILE A 18 22.65 -22.52 14.83
C ILE A 18 22.46 -21.10 14.29
N ALA A 19 23.46 -20.53 13.60
CA ALA A 19 23.36 -19.20 13.03
C ALA A 19 22.29 -19.12 11.93
N GLN A 20 22.15 -20.17 11.11
CA GLN A 20 21.07 -20.27 10.11
C GLN A 20 19.71 -20.39 10.79
N GLU A 21 19.58 -21.24 11.80
CA GLU A 21 18.35 -21.38 12.57
C GLU A 21 17.92 -20.04 13.20
N ILE A 22 18.85 -19.30 13.81
CA ILE A 22 18.58 -17.97 14.37
C ILE A 22 18.21 -16.96 13.27
N SER A 23 18.90 -17.01 12.13
CA SER A 23 18.62 -16.12 11.00
C SER A 23 17.21 -16.35 10.45
N ASP A 24 16.82 -17.60 10.24
CA ASP A 24 15.51 -17.97 9.72
C ASP A 24 14.41 -17.67 10.75
N ALA A 25 14.71 -17.91 12.02
CA ALA A 25 13.89 -17.55 13.16
C ALA A 25 13.55 -16.05 13.20
N ILE A 26 14.53 -15.17 13.01
CA ILE A 26 14.33 -13.72 13.05
C ILE A 26 13.72 -13.21 11.73
N SER A 27 14.15 -13.75 10.61
CA SER A 27 13.76 -13.25 9.28
C SER A 27 12.35 -13.66 8.89
N ASN A 28 11.87 -14.79 9.41
CA ASN A 28 10.51 -15.25 9.18
C ASN A 28 9.75 -15.42 10.51
N PRO A 29 9.24 -14.32 11.11
CA PRO A 29 8.45 -14.39 12.34
C PRO A 29 7.20 -15.27 12.20
N ALA A 30 6.72 -15.49 10.97
CA ALA A 30 5.66 -16.44 10.65
C ALA A 30 6.02 -17.91 10.97
N THR A 31 7.31 -18.29 10.98
CA THR A 31 7.77 -19.64 11.33
C THR A 31 7.47 -20.02 12.78
N PHE A 32 7.35 -19.06 13.70
CA PHE A 32 7.10 -19.30 15.13
C PHE A 32 5.63 -19.38 15.53
N GLY A 33 4.71 -19.53 14.57
CA GLY A 33 3.28 -19.65 14.89
C GLY A 33 2.65 -18.35 15.37
N LEU A 34 3.28 -17.20 15.09
CA LEU A 34 2.55 -15.96 14.97
C LEU A 34 1.72 -16.09 13.70
N GLU A 35 0.45 -16.44 13.83
CA GLU A 35 -0.51 -16.41 12.73
C GLU A 35 -0.63 -14.95 12.28
N ILE A 36 0.15 -14.58 11.26
CA ILE A 36 -0.01 -13.31 10.56
C ILE A 36 -1.25 -13.50 9.68
N ASP A 37 -2.23 -12.63 9.87
CA ASP A 37 -3.41 -12.58 9.02
C ASP A 37 -3.02 -11.91 7.69
N ASP A 38 -2.91 -12.71 6.63
CA ASP A 38 -2.54 -12.24 5.29
C ASP A 38 -3.51 -11.14 4.79
N ASP A 39 -4.79 -11.18 5.18
CA ASP A 39 -5.80 -10.18 4.80
C ASP A 39 -5.57 -8.85 5.53
N GLU A 40 -5.11 -8.87 6.78
CA GLU A 40 -4.72 -7.68 7.53
C GLU A 40 -3.46 -7.05 6.92
N LEU A 41 -2.44 -7.86 6.63
CA LEU A 41 -1.19 -7.40 6.04
C LEU A 41 -1.39 -6.80 4.66
N ALA A 42 -2.21 -7.42 3.81
CA ALA A 42 -2.53 -6.91 2.48
C ALA A 42 -3.19 -5.53 2.57
N ARG A 43 -4.09 -5.32 3.54
CA ARG A 43 -4.76 -4.04 3.76
C ARG A 43 -3.80 -2.96 4.24
N GLU A 44 -2.88 -3.29 5.16
CA GLU A 44 -1.84 -2.36 5.60
C GLU A 44 -0.93 -1.95 4.44
N LEU A 45 -0.54 -2.90 3.59
CA LEU A 45 0.31 -2.64 2.42
C LEU A 45 -0.37 -1.72 1.40
N GLU A 46 -1.66 -1.93 1.14
CA GLU A 46 -2.46 -1.07 0.25
C GLU A 46 -2.54 0.36 0.80
N ALA A 47 -2.80 0.52 2.10
CA ALA A 47 -2.85 1.82 2.74
C ALA A 47 -1.50 2.56 2.63
N LEU A 48 -0.38 1.85 2.81
CA LEU A 48 0.95 2.42 2.71
C LEU A 48 1.30 2.84 1.26
N GLN A 49 0.89 2.06 0.26
CA GLN A 49 1.03 2.45 -1.15
C GLN A 49 0.23 3.70 -1.50
N ALA A 50 -1.00 3.82 -1.00
CA ALA A 50 -1.82 5.00 -1.21
C ALA A 50 -1.16 6.26 -0.63
N GLU A 51 -0.59 6.16 0.57
CA GLU A 51 0.14 7.27 1.20
C GLU A 51 1.38 7.67 0.37
N ASP A 52 2.16 6.71 -0.14
CA ASP A 52 3.33 7.02 -0.95
C ASP A 52 2.96 7.65 -2.29
N LEU A 53 1.88 7.19 -2.93
CA LEU A 53 1.35 7.81 -4.14
C LEU A 53 0.90 9.25 -3.90
N GLU A 54 0.19 9.53 -2.80
CA GLU A 54 -0.20 10.89 -2.43
C GLU A 54 1.02 11.79 -2.25
N ARG A 55 2.06 11.28 -1.57
CA ARG A 55 3.33 11.99 -1.41
C ARG A 55 4.01 12.28 -2.75
N GLN A 56 4.05 11.31 -3.65
CA GLN A 56 4.60 11.51 -5.01
C GLN A 56 3.77 12.49 -5.83
N MET A 57 2.44 12.50 -5.66
CA MET A 57 1.56 13.48 -6.32
C MET A 57 1.73 14.89 -5.75
N LEU A 58 2.02 15.03 -4.46
CA LEU A 58 2.36 16.31 -3.84
C LEU A 58 3.75 16.80 -4.24
N ASP A 59 4.66 15.88 -4.58
CA ASP A 59 5.99 16.19 -5.13
C ASP A 59 5.96 16.47 -6.65
N VAL A 60 4.86 17.06 -7.14
CA VAL A 60 4.92 17.76 -8.42
C VAL A 60 5.72 19.04 -8.20
N GLY A 61 6.91 19.10 -8.80
CA GLY A 61 7.77 20.28 -8.76
C GLY A 61 7.04 21.58 -9.14
N PRO A 62 7.71 22.74 -9.05
CA PRO A 62 7.06 24.04 -9.17
C PRO A 62 6.10 24.09 -10.35
N LEU A 63 4.81 24.36 -10.06
CA LEU A 63 3.78 24.40 -11.09
C LEU A 63 4.23 25.34 -12.21
N PRO A 64 4.09 24.95 -13.48
CA PRO A 64 4.38 25.85 -14.58
C PRO A 64 3.54 27.11 -14.43
N ASP A 65 4.13 28.27 -14.73
CA ASP A 65 3.46 29.57 -14.69
C ASP A 65 2.30 29.55 -15.71
N VAL A 66 1.10 29.20 -15.22
CA VAL A 66 -0.08 29.07 -16.06
C VAL A 66 -0.58 30.47 -16.41
N PRO A 67 -0.88 30.73 -17.69
CA PRO A 67 -1.42 32.02 -18.10
C PRO A 67 -2.73 32.27 -17.34
N SER A 68 -2.87 33.48 -16.81
CA SER A 68 -4.06 33.90 -16.08
C SER A 68 -5.30 33.70 -16.94
N ILE A 69 -6.15 32.74 -16.56
CA ILE A 69 -7.45 32.56 -17.20
C ILE A 69 -8.31 33.80 -16.91
N PRO A 70 -9.08 34.30 -17.89
CA PRO A 70 -10.00 35.40 -17.62
C PRO A 70 -11.07 34.93 -16.63
N SER A 71 -10.98 35.40 -15.38
CA SER A 71 -12.09 35.34 -14.41
C SER A 71 -13.18 36.28 -14.87
N HIS A 72 -14.01 35.85 -15.83
CA HIS A 72 -15.30 36.48 -16.02
C HIS A 72 -16.19 36.00 -14.86
N GLU A 73 -16.55 36.91 -13.97
CA GLU A 73 -17.62 36.67 -13.00
C GLU A 73 -18.88 36.30 -13.78
N ILE A 74 -19.31 35.04 -13.67
CA ILE A 74 -20.62 34.63 -14.14
C ILE A 74 -21.61 35.40 -13.26
N ALA A 75 -22.34 36.34 -13.86
CA ALA A 75 -23.27 37.21 -13.16
C ALA A 75 -24.36 36.40 -12.45
N GLY A 76 -24.19 36.15 -11.15
CA GLY A 76 -25.22 35.78 -10.19
C GLY A 76 -25.96 34.44 -10.42
N PRO A 77 -26.61 33.89 -9.39
CA PRO A 77 -27.29 32.61 -9.49
C PRO A 77 -28.53 32.74 -10.37
N SER A 78 -28.47 32.19 -11.58
CA SER A 78 -29.68 31.77 -12.27
C SER A 78 -30.20 30.55 -11.52
N THR A 79 -31.43 30.65 -11.01
CA THR A 79 -32.13 29.60 -10.27
C THR A 79 -32.01 28.25 -10.98
N VAL A 80 -31.21 27.33 -10.42
CA VAL A 80 -31.16 25.94 -10.90
C VAL A 80 -32.45 25.29 -10.45
N LYS A 81 -33.32 24.96 -11.40
CA LYS A 81 -34.45 24.04 -11.17
C LYS A 81 -33.88 22.73 -10.60
N PRO A 82 -34.52 22.10 -9.61
CA PRO A 82 -34.04 20.83 -9.07
C PRO A 82 -33.96 19.81 -10.20
N GLN A 83 -32.74 19.38 -10.54
CA GLN A 83 -32.47 18.29 -11.46
C GLN A 83 -32.65 16.98 -10.67
N ALA A 84 -33.90 16.66 -10.37
CA ALA A 84 -34.26 15.42 -9.65
C ALA A 84 -34.30 14.21 -10.60
N ASP A 85 -34.54 14.43 -11.90
CA ASP A 85 -34.79 13.35 -12.86
C ASP A 85 -33.54 12.54 -13.25
N THR A 86 -32.33 13.10 -13.12
CA THR A 86 -31.10 12.36 -13.51
C THR A 86 -30.62 11.41 -12.42
N SER A 87 -30.75 11.80 -11.15
CA SER A 87 -30.29 10.96 -10.04
C SER A 87 -31.11 9.68 -9.88
N GLU A 88 -32.40 9.72 -10.18
CA GLU A 88 -33.28 8.56 -10.08
C GLU A 88 -33.03 7.56 -11.23
N LYS A 89 -32.80 8.08 -12.44
CA LYS A 89 -32.43 7.28 -13.60
C LYS A 89 -31.07 6.59 -13.45
N ASP A 90 -30.08 7.30 -12.93
CA ASP A 90 -28.75 6.73 -12.67
C ASP A 90 -28.82 5.60 -11.62
N LEU A 91 -29.73 5.72 -10.64
CA LEU A 91 -29.94 4.71 -9.59
C LEU A 91 -30.63 3.45 -10.14
N GLU A 92 -31.58 3.61 -11.06
CA GLU A 92 -32.25 2.49 -11.75
C GLU A 92 -31.30 1.71 -12.67
N GLU A 93 -30.43 2.40 -13.43
CA GLU A 93 -29.43 1.74 -14.27
C GLU A 93 -28.44 0.90 -13.45
N LEU A 94 -28.03 1.39 -12.28
CA LEU A 94 -27.17 0.63 -11.37
C LEU A 94 -27.87 -0.59 -10.76
N MET A 95 -29.16 -0.47 -10.42
CA MET A 95 -29.94 -1.61 -9.91
C MET A 95 -30.16 -2.68 -10.97
N ALA A 96 -30.41 -2.29 -12.22
CA ALA A 96 -30.61 -3.22 -13.33
C ALA A 96 -29.35 -3.99 -13.73
N TRP A 97 -28.15 -3.46 -13.44
CA TRP A 97 -26.89 -4.15 -13.67
C TRP A 97 -26.58 -5.20 -12.59
N ALA A 98 -27.14 -5.04 -11.39
CA ALA A 98 -26.90 -5.92 -10.26
C ALA A 98 -27.80 -7.19 -10.26
N GLU A 99 -28.79 -7.26 -11.15
CA GLU A 99 -29.66 -8.43 -11.40
C GLU A 99 -29.08 -9.32 -12.52
#